data_AF-A0A833EFI1-F1
#
_entry.id   AF-A0A833EFI1-F1
#
_cell.length_a   1.000
_cell.length_b   1.000
_cell.length_c   1.000
_cell.angle_alpha   90.00
_cell.angle_beta   90.00
_cell.angle_gamma   90.00
#
_symmetry.space_group_name_H-M   'P 1'
#
loop_
_entity.id
_entity.type
_entity.pdbx_description
1 polymer ?
#
loop_
_entity_poly.entity_id
_entity_poly.type
_entity_poly.pdbx_seq_one_letter_code
_entity_poly.pdbx_strand_id
1 'polypeptide(L)' 'MEYKKFDKELAKEFLLTAKADLKSAEIELKGGVDNNSAYHSQQAAEKALKALLILHNKFVESHFVADIKV' A
#
# COMPACT_ATOMS: atom_id res chain seq x y z
N MET A 1 31.41 6.99 1.14
CA MET A 1 30.02 7.42 0.84
C MET A 1 29.12 6.23 1.16
N GLU A 2 28.46 6.28 2.31
CA GLU A 2 27.56 5.21 2.75
C GLU A 2 26.33 5.16 1.85
N TYR A 3 26.03 3.96 1.36
CA TYR A 3 24.81 3.69 0.61
C TYR A 3 23.60 3.99 1.49
N LYS A 4 22.74 4.91 1.04
CA LYS A 4 21.38 5.11 1.57
C LYS A 4 20.70 3.74 1.63
N LYS A 5 20.64 3.17 2.84
CA LYS A 5 19.87 1.97 3.11
C LYS A 5 18.42 2.39 2.94
N PHE A 6 17.84 2.10 1.78
CA PHE A 6 16.39 2.18 1.59
C PHE A 6 15.73 1.50 2.80
N ASP A 7 14.70 2.13 3.35
CA ASP A 7 14.12 1.69 4.60
C ASP A 7 13.30 0.42 4.38
N LYS A 8 13.99 -0.72 4.41
CA LYS A 8 13.40 -2.05 4.24
C LYS A 8 12.34 -2.33 5.28
N GLU A 9 12.50 -1.81 6.50
CA GLU A 9 11.52 -1.99 7.56
C GLU A 9 10.28 -1.16 7.26
N LEU A 10 10.42 0.10 6.85
CA LEU A 10 9.29 0.92 6.41
C LEU A 10 8.57 0.31 5.20
N ALA A 11 9.30 -0.16 4.18
CA ALA A 11 8.69 -0.83 3.03
C ALA A 11 7.91 -2.09 3.46
N LYS A 12 8.46 -2.85 4.42
CA LYS A 12 7.81 -4.03 4.98
C LYS A 12 6.55 -3.67 5.78
N GLU A 13 6.57 -2.59 6.57
CA GLU A 13 5.39 -2.09 7.29
C GLU A 13 4.27 -1.68 6.33
N PHE A 14 4.59 -0.96 5.25
CA PHE A 14 3.63 -0.61 4.20
C PHE A 14 3.03 -1.86 3.55
N LEU A 15 3.86 -2.86 3.23
CA LEU A 15 3.39 -4.11 2.63
C LEU A 15 2.52 -4.94 3.59
N LEU A 16 2.87 -4.99 4.88
CA LEU A 16 2.06 -5.68 5.89
C LEU A 16 0.70 -5.00 6.04
N THR A 17 0.67 -3.67 6.04
CA THR A 17 -0.57 -2.89 6.10
C THR A 17 -1.42 -3.11 4.84
N ALA A 18 -0.81 -3.12 3.65
CA ALA A 18 -1.49 -3.44 2.40
C ALA A 18 -2.18 -4.82 2.42
N LYS A 19 -1.50 -5.82 3.00
CA LYS A 19 -2.08 -7.17 3.18
C LYS A 19 -3.24 -7.18 4.16
N ALA A 20 -3.16 -6.38 5.23
CA ALA A 20 -4.26 -6.23 6.17
C ALA A 20 -5.48 -5.57 5.51
N ASP A 21 -5.26 -4.52 4.71
CA ASP A 21 -6.33 -3.86 3.93
C ASP A 21 -6.99 -4.84 2.94
N LEU A 22 -6.21 -5.63 2.21
CA LEU A 22 -6.75 -6.65 1.31
C LEU A 22 -7.63 -7.67 2.06
N LYS A 23 -7.17 -8.13 3.22
CA LYS A 23 -7.95 -9.05 4.06
C LYS A 23 -9.26 -8.41 4.53
N SER A 24 -9.24 -7.14 4.91
CA SER A 24 -10.46 -6.40 5.26
C SER A 24 -11.41 -6.30 4.07
N ALA A 25 -10.90 -5.96 2.89
CA ALA A 25 -11.69 -5.86 1.66
C ALA A 25 -12.39 -7.18 1.31
N GLU A 26 -11.71 -8.32 1.48
CA GLU A 26 -12.28 -9.65 1.27
C GLU A 26 -13.40 -9.99 2.27
N ILE A 27 -13.24 -9.61 3.54
CA ILE A 27 -14.26 -9.81 4.57
C ILE A 27 -15.50 -8.97 4.26
N GLU A 28 -15.32 -7.72 3.88
CA GLU A 28 -16.40 -6.79 3.58
C GLU A 28 -17.15 -7.17 2.31
N LEU A 29 -16.45 -7.63 1.27
CA LEU A 29 -17.08 -8.15 0.07
C LEU A 29 -17.98 -9.35 0.39
N LYS A 30 -17.48 -10.29 1.20
CA LYS A 30 -18.28 -11.44 1.67
C LYS A 30 -19.46 -11.01 2.53
N GLY A 31 -19.33 -9.91 3.26
CA GLY A 31 -20.38 -9.31 4.09
C GLY A 31 -21.37 -8.43 3.32
N GLY A 32 -21.19 -8.22 2.02
CA GLY A 32 -22.04 -7.34 1.20
C GLY A 32 -21.85 -5.84 1.48
N VAL A 33 -20.72 -5.45 2.07
CA VAL A 33 -20.36 -4.05 2.37
C VAL A 33 -19.44 -3.52 1.26
N ASP A 34 -19.98 -3.45 0.04
CA ASP A 34 -19.21 -3.23 -1.19
C ASP A 34 -18.44 -1.90 -1.19
N ASN A 35 -19.01 -0.84 -0.62
CA ASN A 35 -18.37 0.47 -0.52
C ASN A 35 -17.09 0.42 0.34
N ASN A 36 -17.11 -0.31 1.45
CA ASN A 36 -15.93 -0.47 2.29
C ASN A 36 -14.92 -1.39 1.60
N SER A 37 -15.39 -2.46 0.95
CA SER A 37 -14.52 -3.37 0.20
C SER A 37 -13.74 -2.64 -0.89
N ALA A 38 -14.40 -1.74 -1.64
CA ALA A 38 -13.76 -0.90 -2.64
C ALA A 38 -12.73 0.06 -2.02
N TYR A 39 -13.06 0.69 -0.88
CA TYR A 39 -12.15 1.57 -0.15
C TYR A 39 -10.89 0.82 0.32
N HIS A 40 -11.03 -0.34 0.97
CA HIS A 40 -9.89 -1.12 1.43
C HIS A 40 -9.10 -1.74 0.28
N SER A 41 -9.73 -2.04 -0.85
CA SER A 41 -9.02 -2.44 -2.08
C SER A 41 -8.12 -1.33 -2.62
N GLN A 42 -8.62 -0.08 -2.65
CA GLN A 42 -7.79 1.08 -3.03
C GLN A 42 -6.61 1.27 -2.07
N GLN A 43 -6.86 1.18 -0.77
CA GLN A 43 -5.83 1.29 0.26
C GLN A 43 -4.76 0.20 0.16
N ALA A 44 -5.16 -1.05 -0.11
CA ALA A 44 -4.24 -2.15 -0.33
C ALA A 44 -3.31 -1.87 -1.51
N ALA A 45 -3.87 -1.42 -2.65
CA ALA A 45 -3.08 -1.08 -3.83
C ALA A 45 -2.11 0.09 -3.59
N GLU A 46 -2.59 1.17 -2.95
CA GLU A 46 -1.79 2.34 -2.60
C GLU A 46 -0.58 1.96 -1.75
N LYS A 47 -0.81 1.23 -0.64
CA LYS A 47 0.26 0.89 0.30
C LYS A 47 1.23 -0.13 -0.28
N ALA A 48 0.77 -1.07 -1.10
CA ALA A 48 1.66 -1.99 -1.81
C ALA A 48 2.59 -1.26 -2.80
N LEU A 49 2.06 -0.29 -3.55
CA LEU A 49 2.87 0.52 -4.45
C LEU A 49 3.85 1.43 -3.69
N LYS A 50 3.42 2.04 -2.58
CA LYS A 50 4.32 2.82 -1.71
C LYS A 50 5.44 1.96 -1.13
N ALA A 51 5.16 0.72 -0.71
CA ALA A 51 6.18 -0.23 -0.29
C ALA A 51 7.24 -0.45 -1.39
N LEU A 52 6.81 -0.69 -2.64
CA LEU A 52 7.71 -0.83 -3.77
C LEU A 52 8.54 0.43 -3.99
N LEU A 53 7.91 1.60 -4.01
CA LEU A 53 8.59 2.89 -4.22
C LEU A 53 9.64 3.17 -3.14
N ILE A 54 9.37 2.85 -1.87
CA ILE A 54 10.33 2.98 -0.77
C ILE A 54 11.59 2.14 -1.04
N LEU A 55 11.43 0.90 -1.54
CA LEU A 55 12.57 0.06 -1.94
C LEU A 55 13.40 0.69 -3.07
N HIS A 56 12.79 1.57 -3.86
CA HIS A 56 13.42 2.37 -4.91
C HIS A 56 13.83 3.78 -4.47
N ASN A 57 13.85 4.08 -3.16
CA ASN A 57 14.14 5.41 -2.59
C ASN A 57 13.24 6.53 -3.13
N LYS A 58 12.01 6.21 -3.56
CA LYS A 58 10.98 7.16 -3.94
C LYS A 58 9.93 7.22 -2.84
N PHE A 59 9.66 8.41 -2.30
CA PHE A 59 8.55 8.62 -1.36
C PHE A 59 7.44 9.40 -2.05
N VAL A 60 6.19 8.96 -1.87
CA VAL A 60 5.01 9.59 -2.47
C VAL A 60 3.97 9.80 -1.38
N GLU A 61 3.60 11.06 -1.17
CA GLU A 61 2.61 11.45 -0.16
C GLU A 61 1.16 11.42 -0.68
N SER A 62 0.96 11.28 -1.99
CA SER A 62 -0.37 11.22 -2.61
C SER A 62 -1.13 9.95 -2.21
N HIS A 63 -2.47 10.07 -2.13
CA HIS A 63 -3.41 8.95 -2.00
C HIS A 63 -3.96 8.49 -3.36
N PHE A 64 -3.72 9.25 -4.43
CA PHE A 64 -4.12 8.85 -5.77
C PHE A 64 -3.15 7.81 -6.31
N VAL A 65 -3.61 6.56 -6.40
CA VAL A 65 -2.83 5.47 -6.99
C VAL A 65 -2.39 5.79 -8.43
N ALA A 66 -3.23 6.49 -9.19
CA ALA A 66 -2.92 6.89 -10.57
C ALA A 66 -1.74 7.87 -10.68
N ASP A 67 -1.42 8.61 -9.62
CA ASP A 67 -0.29 9.55 -9.60
C ASP A 67 1.05 8.86 -9.26
N ILE A 68 1.01 7.58 -8.85
CA ILE A 68 2.19 6.79 -8.50
C ILE A 68 2.95 6.42 -9.79
N LYS A 69 4.10 7.04 -9.98
CA LYS A 69 5.04 6.73 -11.09
C LYS A 69 6.00 5.60 -10.67
N VAL A 70 5.64 4.37 -11.07
CA VAL A 70 6.42 3.16 -10.82
C VAL A 70 7.73 3.20 -11.62
#